data_AF-A0A2N9NXN5-F1
#
_entry.id   AF-A0A2N9NXN5-F1
#
_cell.length_a   1.000
_cell.length_b   1.000
_cell.length_c   1.000
_cell.angle_alpha   90.00
_cell.angle_beta   90.00
_cell.angle_gamma   90.00
#
_symmetry.space_group_name_H-M   'P 1'
#
loop_
_entity.id
_entity.type
_entity.pdbx_description
1 polymer ?
#
loop_
_entity_poly.entity_id
_entity_poly.type
_entity_poly.pdbx_seq_one_letter_code
_entity_poly.pdbx_strand_id
1 'polypeptide(L)'
;MGCHIFDPVFDSLELGAPLSVRSEGPAPNQWNWAMDSHIQYTFPGTPYTAEGTLRVSWYDGTQQPPPEVRALLEGDALPGTGSIFVGTQGTMLLPHFSKPMLYPDKRFAGLRYPDAASSDHWAEFVGACLGQTRTSAGFDYAGPLTEAVLLGSVASRFPQTTLHWNAPQLSFDQPEANRFVRRAYRPGWVRDDAKKRAAGDRHSSAVGV
;
A
#
# COMPACT_ATOMS: atom_id res chain seq x y z
N MET A 1 -1.02 -2.35 10.43
CA MET A 1 -2.08 -3.03 9.65
C MET A 1 -1.98 -2.76 8.16
N GLY A 2 -1.90 -1.50 7.72
CA GLY A 2 -1.76 -1.11 6.30
C GLY A 2 -0.92 -2.05 5.43
N CYS A 3 0.38 -2.16 5.71
CA CYS A 3 1.27 -3.01 4.92
C CYS A 3 0.82 -4.48 4.87
N HIS A 4 0.34 -5.08 5.96
CA HIS A 4 -0.04 -6.50 5.98
C HIS A 4 -1.31 -6.83 5.20
N ILE A 5 -2.28 -5.90 5.16
CA ILE A 5 -3.54 -6.12 4.45
C ILE A 5 -3.43 -5.71 2.99
N PHE A 6 -2.58 -4.70 2.74
CA PHE A 6 -2.38 -4.17 1.41
C PHE A 6 -1.33 -4.95 0.60
N ASP A 7 -0.39 -5.64 1.26
CA ASP A 7 0.60 -6.57 0.68
C ASP A 7 0.03 -7.48 -0.43
N PRO A 8 -1.01 -8.30 -0.19
CA PRO A 8 -1.54 -9.18 -1.23
C PRO A 8 -2.17 -8.42 -2.40
N VAL A 9 -2.66 -7.19 -2.20
CA VAL A 9 -3.21 -6.36 -3.29
C VAL A 9 -2.07 -5.73 -4.10
N PHE A 10 -1.04 -5.26 -3.40
CA PHE A 10 0.08 -4.53 -3.97
C PHE A 10 0.95 -5.46 -4.82
N ASP A 11 1.29 -6.63 -4.30
CA ASP A 11 2.11 -7.62 -5.00
C ASP A 11 1.36 -8.25 -6.18
N SER A 12 0.14 -8.78 -5.95
CA SER A 12 -0.60 -9.52 -6.98
C SER A 12 -1.01 -8.69 -8.20
N LEU A 13 -1.10 -7.37 -8.04
CA LEU A 13 -1.43 -6.44 -9.12
C LEU A 13 -0.20 -5.70 -9.66
N GLU A 14 1.01 -6.03 -9.18
CA GLU A 14 2.27 -5.35 -9.53
C GLU A 14 2.19 -3.82 -9.35
N LEU A 15 1.61 -3.38 -8.24
CA LEU A 15 1.47 -1.94 -7.97
C LEU A 15 2.83 -1.31 -7.66
N GLY A 16 2.97 -0.05 -8.05
CA GLY A 16 4.09 0.82 -7.68
C GLY A 16 3.64 1.98 -6.82
N ALA A 17 4.20 3.16 -7.05
CA ALA A 17 3.74 4.37 -6.38
C ALA A 17 2.37 4.84 -6.93
N PRO A 18 1.45 5.32 -6.07
CA PRO A 18 0.21 5.92 -6.55
C PRO A 18 0.49 7.27 -7.22
N LEU A 19 -0.39 7.64 -8.16
CA LEU A 19 -0.42 8.97 -8.79
C LEU A 19 -0.96 10.02 -7.82
N SER A 20 -1.97 9.64 -7.03
CA SER A 20 -2.59 10.53 -6.05
C SER A 20 -3.22 9.77 -4.89
N VAL A 21 -3.42 10.48 -3.78
CA VAL A 21 -4.11 10.00 -2.59
C VAL A 21 -5.05 11.06 -2.04
N ARG A 22 -6.19 10.65 -1.49
CA ARG A 22 -7.21 11.52 -0.90
C ARG A 22 -7.77 10.87 0.37
N SER A 23 -7.98 11.66 1.41
CA SER A 23 -8.73 11.21 2.60
C SER A 23 -10.15 11.76 2.56
N GLU A 24 -11.13 10.87 2.68
CA GLU A 24 -12.53 11.21 2.92
C GLU A 24 -12.87 11.24 4.42
N GLY A 25 -12.03 10.61 5.25
CA GLY A 25 -12.20 10.52 6.69
C GLY A 25 -11.80 11.78 7.46
N PRO A 26 -12.11 11.82 8.77
CA PRO A 26 -11.77 12.94 9.64
C PRO A 26 -10.26 13.10 9.80
N ALA A 27 -9.82 14.34 10.02
CA ALA A 27 -8.42 14.63 10.28
C ALA A 27 -7.97 14.15 11.66
N PRO A 28 -6.70 13.74 11.81
CA PRO A 28 -6.10 13.51 13.12
C PRO A 28 -6.06 14.81 13.93
N ASN A 29 -6.10 14.69 15.26
CA ASN A 29 -5.91 15.83 16.16
C ASN A 29 -4.43 15.93 16.60
N GLN A 30 -4.13 16.83 17.54
CA GLN A 30 -2.77 17.08 18.03
C GLN A 30 -2.14 15.87 18.76
N TRP A 31 -2.95 14.95 19.29
CA TRP A 31 -2.49 13.85 20.13
C TRP A 31 -2.65 12.48 19.47
N ASN A 32 -3.70 12.32 18.67
CA ASN A 32 -4.16 11.02 18.19
C ASN A 32 -4.59 11.07 16.72
N TRP A 33 -4.50 9.91 16.10
CA TRP A 33 -5.12 9.64 14.81
C TRP A 33 -6.64 9.51 14.96
N ALA A 34 -7.36 9.72 13.86
CA ALA A 34 -8.77 9.38 13.81
C ALA A 34 -8.97 7.87 13.97
N MET A 35 -10.06 7.46 14.63
CA MET A 35 -10.44 6.05 14.73
C MET A 35 -10.95 5.51 13.39
N ASP A 36 -11.70 6.34 12.67
CA ASP A 36 -12.21 6.03 11.34
C ASP A 36 -11.26 6.61 10.29
N SER A 37 -10.96 5.83 9.26
CA SER A 37 -10.21 6.28 8.09
C SER A 37 -10.91 5.81 6.81
N HIS A 38 -10.91 6.67 5.80
CA HIS A 38 -11.33 6.32 4.45
C HIS A 38 -10.36 6.99 3.48
N ILE A 39 -9.43 6.22 2.97
CA ILE A 39 -8.36 6.70 2.08
C ILE A 39 -8.61 6.15 0.69
N GLN A 40 -8.43 6.99 -0.32
CA GLN A 40 -8.57 6.65 -1.72
C GLN A 40 -7.24 6.91 -2.40
N TYR A 41 -6.69 5.86 -3.01
CA TYR A 41 -5.48 5.93 -3.82
C TYR A 41 -5.88 5.75 -5.29
N THR A 42 -5.17 6.46 -6.16
CA THR A 42 -5.21 6.22 -7.60
C THR A 42 -3.83 5.75 -8.03
N PHE A 43 -3.73 4.49 -8.47
CA PHE A 43 -2.52 3.92 -9.03
C PHE A 43 -2.55 3.96 -10.56
N PRO A 44 -1.38 3.99 -11.22
CA PRO A 44 -1.30 3.63 -12.63
C PRO A 44 -1.87 2.23 -12.86
N GLY A 45 -2.48 2.00 -14.02
CA GLY A 45 -2.85 0.65 -14.44
C GLY A 45 -1.63 -0.23 -14.66
N THR A 46 -1.81 -1.53 -14.47
CA THR A 46 -0.81 -2.59 -14.69
C THR A 46 -1.40 -3.64 -15.65
N PRO A 47 -0.62 -4.64 -16.11
CA PRO A 47 -1.14 -5.72 -16.94
C PRO A 47 -2.31 -6.51 -16.31
N TYR A 48 -2.51 -6.41 -14.99
CA TYR A 48 -3.59 -7.10 -14.26
C TYR A 48 -4.80 -6.20 -13.98
N THR A 49 -4.80 -4.95 -14.46
CA THR A 49 -5.91 -4.01 -14.28
C THR A 49 -6.66 -3.79 -15.59
N ALA A 50 -7.97 -3.55 -15.50
CA ALA A 50 -8.82 -3.39 -16.68
C ALA A 50 -8.73 -2.00 -17.34
N GLU A 51 -8.33 -0.99 -16.58
CA GLU A 51 -8.32 0.41 -17.00
C GLU A 51 -6.91 1.00 -16.86
N GLY A 52 -6.69 2.20 -17.43
CA GLY A 52 -5.40 2.90 -17.34
C GLY A 52 -5.02 3.37 -15.93
N THR A 53 -5.95 3.27 -14.98
CA THR A 53 -5.73 3.58 -13.56
C THR A 53 -6.51 2.60 -12.68
N LEU A 54 -5.99 2.32 -11.49
CA LEU A 54 -6.68 1.53 -10.48
C LEU A 54 -7.00 2.41 -9.26
N ARG A 55 -8.28 2.48 -8.89
CA ARG A 55 -8.69 3.08 -7.61
C ARG A 55 -8.66 2.02 -6.51
N VAL A 56 -7.93 2.29 -5.44
CA VAL A 56 -7.94 1.49 -4.22
C VAL A 56 -8.57 2.32 -3.11
N SER A 57 -9.57 1.76 -2.42
CA SER A 57 -10.17 2.38 -1.24
C SER A 57 -9.81 1.57 0.00
N TRP A 58 -9.26 2.24 1.00
CA TRP A 58 -8.95 1.70 2.31
C TRP A 58 -9.97 2.23 3.33
N TYR A 59 -10.49 1.34 4.18
CA TYR A 59 -11.46 1.65 5.21
C TYR A 59 -10.96 1.12 6.56
N ASP A 60 -10.97 1.96 7.61
CA ASP A 60 -10.75 1.54 9.00
C ASP A 60 -11.94 1.93 9.89
N GLY A 61 -12.01 1.28 11.04
CA GLY A 61 -12.97 1.58 12.10
C GLY A 61 -14.37 1.11 11.72
N THR A 62 -15.31 2.04 11.72
CA THR A 62 -16.72 1.78 11.36
C THR A 62 -17.00 1.98 9.88
N GLN A 63 -16.03 2.48 9.12
CA GLN A 63 -16.14 2.70 7.69
C GLN A 63 -16.21 1.35 6.96
N GLN A 64 -17.03 1.29 5.91
CA GLN A 64 -17.20 0.08 5.11
C GLN A 64 -17.22 0.40 3.62
N PRO A 65 -16.91 -0.58 2.75
CA PRO A 65 -17.19 -0.49 1.33
C PRO A 65 -18.66 -0.13 1.08
N PRO A 66 -18.96 0.64 0.04
CA PRO A 66 -20.33 1.10 -0.21
C PRO A 66 -21.26 -0.07 -0.58
N PRO A 67 -22.59 0.09 -0.43
CA PRO A 67 -23.57 -0.99 -0.59
C PRO A 67 -23.44 -1.75 -1.91
N GLU A 68 -23.16 -1.06 -3.01
CA GLU A 68 -22.98 -1.65 -4.34
C GLU A 68 -21.77 -2.59 -4.42
N VAL A 69 -20.70 -2.33 -3.69
CA VAL A 69 -19.54 -3.23 -3.61
C VAL A 69 -19.87 -4.45 -2.72
N ARG A 70 -20.58 -4.23 -1.60
CA ARG A 70 -20.98 -5.33 -0.71
C ARG A 70 -22.00 -6.27 -1.36
N ALA A 71 -22.87 -5.74 -2.22
CA ALA A 71 -23.84 -6.54 -2.97
C ALA A 71 -23.18 -7.57 -3.90
N LEU A 72 -21.92 -7.36 -4.31
CA LEU A 72 -21.14 -8.32 -5.12
C LEU A 72 -20.77 -9.60 -4.36
N LEU A 73 -20.91 -9.60 -3.03
CA LEU A 73 -20.59 -10.74 -2.15
C LEU A 73 -21.80 -11.63 -1.86
N GLU A 74 -22.88 -11.49 -2.62
CA GLU A 74 -24.07 -12.36 -2.59
C GLU A 74 -24.73 -12.49 -1.19
N GLY A 75 -24.56 -11.47 -0.34
CA GLY A 75 -25.13 -11.42 1.00
C GLY A 75 -24.22 -11.97 2.10
N ASP A 76 -23.02 -12.46 1.76
CA ASP A 76 -22.04 -12.87 2.75
C ASP A 76 -21.55 -11.70 3.61
N ALA A 77 -21.27 -11.98 4.88
CA ALA A 77 -20.76 -10.99 5.81
C ALA A 77 -19.32 -10.60 5.47
N LEU A 78 -18.99 -9.32 5.66
CA LEU A 78 -17.61 -8.86 5.59
C LEU A 78 -16.80 -9.45 6.74
N PRO A 79 -15.55 -9.89 6.50
CA PRO A 79 -14.65 -10.28 7.56
C PRO A 79 -14.22 -9.05 8.37
N GLY A 80 -13.71 -9.27 9.59
CA GLY A 80 -13.17 -8.17 10.40
C GLY A 80 -11.98 -7.45 9.75
N THR A 81 -11.24 -8.11 8.87
CA THR A 81 -10.16 -7.51 8.07
C THR A 81 -9.94 -8.31 6.78
N GLY A 82 -9.69 -7.63 5.66
CA GLY A 82 -9.44 -8.28 4.38
C GLY A 82 -9.50 -7.29 3.22
N SER A 83 -9.54 -7.83 2.00
CA SER A 83 -9.54 -7.06 0.76
C SER A 83 -10.63 -7.57 -0.19
N ILE A 84 -11.26 -6.66 -0.94
CA ILE A 84 -12.21 -7.01 -2.01
C ILE A 84 -11.58 -6.59 -3.34
N PHE A 85 -11.48 -7.54 -4.27
CA PHE A 85 -11.02 -7.31 -5.63
C PHE A 85 -12.24 -7.38 -6.55
N VAL A 86 -12.49 -6.30 -7.28
CA VAL A 86 -13.58 -6.23 -8.26
C VAL A 86 -12.96 -6.38 -9.65
N GLY A 87 -13.14 -7.56 -10.24
CA GLY A 87 -12.64 -7.89 -11.57
C GLY A 87 -13.71 -7.78 -12.65
N THR A 88 -13.29 -7.89 -13.92
CA THR A 88 -14.19 -7.83 -15.07
C THR A 88 -15.08 -9.06 -15.23
N GLN A 89 -14.77 -10.14 -14.51
CA GLN A 89 -15.44 -11.45 -14.61
C GLN A 89 -16.01 -11.95 -13.28
N GLY A 90 -15.80 -11.21 -12.20
CA GLY A 90 -16.22 -11.62 -10.87
C GLY A 90 -15.53 -10.83 -9.78
N THR A 91 -15.86 -11.14 -8.54
CA THR A 91 -15.35 -10.49 -7.36
C THR A 91 -14.66 -11.50 -6.47
N MET A 92 -13.52 -11.13 -5.90
CA MET A 92 -12.81 -11.95 -4.90
C MET A 92 -12.81 -11.22 -3.57
N LEU A 93 -13.32 -11.88 -2.53
CA LEU A 93 -13.11 -11.48 -1.14
C LEU A 93 -11.94 -12.26 -0.57
N LEU A 94 -10.93 -11.57 -0.05
CA LEU A 94 -9.78 -12.17 0.61
C LEU A 94 -9.76 -11.75 2.08
N PRO A 95 -10.33 -12.55 3.00
CA PRO A 95 -10.17 -12.30 4.42
C PRO A 95 -8.72 -12.45 4.85
N HIS A 96 -8.28 -11.66 5.83
CA HIS A 96 -6.93 -11.77 6.38
C HIS A 96 -6.71 -13.17 6.98
N PHE A 97 -5.61 -13.83 6.58
CA PHE A 97 -5.25 -15.20 6.97
C PHE A 97 -6.30 -16.29 6.66
N SER A 98 -7.16 -16.08 5.66
CA SER A 98 -8.11 -17.11 5.21
C SER A 98 -8.02 -17.33 3.70
N LYS A 99 -8.69 -18.37 3.23
CA LYS A 99 -8.80 -18.63 1.79
C LYS A 99 -9.63 -17.52 1.12
N PRO A 100 -9.30 -17.14 -0.13
CA PRO A 100 -10.16 -16.26 -0.90
C PRO A 100 -11.51 -16.93 -1.17
N MET A 101 -12.54 -16.11 -1.32
CA MET A 101 -13.89 -16.47 -1.72
C MET A 101 -14.20 -15.75 -3.03
N LEU A 102 -14.84 -16.45 -3.97
CA LEU A 102 -15.06 -15.96 -5.34
C LEU A 102 -16.55 -15.88 -5.64
N TYR A 103 -16.94 -14.80 -6.31
CA TYR A 103 -18.33 -14.47 -6.63
C TYR A 103 -18.50 -14.14 -8.12
N PRO A 104 -19.61 -14.54 -8.76
CA PRO A 104 -20.70 -15.38 -8.21
C PRO A 104 -20.25 -16.79 -7.83
N ASP A 105 -20.68 -17.27 -6.66
CA ASP A 105 -20.21 -18.53 -6.05
C ASP A 105 -20.32 -19.74 -7.02
N LYS A 106 -21.46 -19.85 -7.69
CA LYS A 106 -21.81 -20.91 -8.65
C LYS A 106 -20.88 -20.96 -9.85
N ARG A 107 -20.33 -19.82 -10.28
CA ARG A 107 -19.38 -19.76 -11.39
C ARG A 107 -18.05 -20.42 -11.01
N PHE A 108 -17.68 -20.37 -9.74
CA PHE A 108 -16.36 -20.80 -9.26
C PHE A 108 -16.40 -22.06 -8.39
N ALA A 109 -17.56 -22.70 -8.22
CA ALA A 109 -17.74 -23.88 -7.37
C ALA A 109 -16.79 -25.05 -7.69
N GLY A 110 -16.31 -25.16 -8.93
CA GLY A 110 -15.35 -26.18 -9.37
C GLY A 110 -13.89 -25.71 -9.44
N LEU A 111 -13.60 -24.46 -9.09
CA LEU A 111 -12.24 -23.93 -9.16
C LEU A 111 -11.38 -24.59 -8.09
N ARG A 112 -10.27 -25.18 -8.53
CA ARG A 112 -9.22 -25.66 -7.63
C ARG A 112 -8.16 -24.58 -7.48
N TYR A 113 -7.91 -24.13 -6.26
CA TYR A 113 -6.81 -23.22 -5.99
C TYR A 113 -5.47 -23.87 -6.36
N PRO A 114 -4.51 -23.08 -6.88
CA PRO A 114 -3.17 -23.59 -7.11
C PRO A 114 -2.55 -24.06 -5.80
N ASP A 115 -1.78 -25.14 -5.85
CA ASP A 115 -0.97 -25.56 -4.71
C ASP A 115 0.12 -24.51 -4.49
N ALA A 116 0.05 -23.83 -3.35
CA ALA A 116 1.08 -22.88 -2.94
C ALA A 116 2.12 -23.61 -2.08
N ALA A 117 3.40 -23.52 -2.47
CA ALA A 117 4.47 -24.00 -1.63
C ALA A 117 4.52 -23.16 -0.34
N SER A 118 4.47 -23.80 0.82
CA SER A 118 4.77 -23.11 2.07
C SER A 118 6.27 -22.84 2.16
N SER A 119 6.65 -21.63 2.55
CA SER A 119 8.03 -21.33 2.90
C SER A 119 8.17 -20.96 4.37
N ASP A 120 9.33 -21.30 4.94
CA ASP A 120 9.72 -20.84 6.27
C ASP A 120 10.57 -19.58 6.12
N HIS A 121 9.98 -18.44 6.45
CA HIS A 121 10.63 -17.12 6.34
C HIS A 121 11.90 -17.02 7.20
N TRP A 122 12.04 -17.80 8.28
CA TRP A 122 13.28 -17.82 9.07
C TRP A 122 14.41 -18.51 8.31
N ALA A 123 14.11 -19.67 7.70
CA ALA A 123 15.06 -20.38 6.87
C ALA A 123 15.45 -19.57 5.63
N GLU A 124 14.49 -18.87 5.00
CA GLU A 124 14.75 -17.94 3.90
C GLU A 124 15.71 -16.82 4.33
N PHE A 125 15.48 -16.22 5.50
CA PHE A 125 16.35 -15.16 6.02
C PHE A 125 17.77 -15.66 6.26
N VAL A 126 17.93 -16.80 6.93
CA VAL A 126 19.26 -17.41 7.16
C VAL A 126 19.93 -17.73 5.82
N GLY A 127 19.21 -18.33 4.87
CA GLY A 127 19.71 -18.61 3.52
C GLY A 127 20.16 -17.35 2.79
N ALA A 128 19.42 -16.25 2.91
CA ALA A 128 19.77 -14.97 2.31
C ALA A 128 21.02 -14.36 2.95
N CYS A 129 21.17 -14.44 4.28
CA CYS A 129 22.40 -14.03 4.97
C CYS A 129 23.63 -14.83 4.53
N LEU A 130 23.44 -16.09 4.14
CA LEU A 130 24.49 -16.96 3.62
C LEU A 130 24.71 -16.82 2.10
N GLY A 131 23.96 -15.96 1.41
CA GLY A 131 24.05 -15.74 -0.03
C GLY A 131 23.47 -16.88 -0.90
N GLN A 132 22.63 -17.74 -0.31
CA GLN A 132 22.05 -18.91 -0.98
C GLN A 132 20.69 -18.63 -1.61
N THR A 133 19.94 -17.68 -1.04
CA THR A 133 18.59 -17.32 -1.46
C THR A 133 18.41 -15.79 -1.42
N ARG A 134 17.22 -15.30 -1.79
CA ARG A 134 16.79 -13.91 -1.55
C ARG A 134 15.61 -13.93 -0.57
N THR A 135 15.46 -12.86 0.19
CA THR A 135 14.27 -12.65 1.04
C THR A 135 13.03 -12.40 0.19
N SER A 136 11.89 -12.94 0.59
CA SER A 136 10.58 -12.72 -0.04
C SER A 136 10.06 -11.27 0.08
N ALA A 137 10.49 -10.52 1.10
CA ALA A 137 10.09 -9.12 1.32
C ALA A 137 11.30 -8.16 1.35
N GLY A 138 12.07 -8.11 0.26
CA GLY A 138 13.22 -7.21 0.11
C GLY A 138 12.84 -5.72 0.04
N PHE A 139 13.82 -4.81 0.11
CA PHE A 139 13.57 -3.36 0.08
C PHE A 139 13.03 -2.84 -1.27
N ASP A 140 13.33 -3.54 -2.35
CA ASP A 140 12.76 -3.31 -3.69
C ASP A 140 11.24 -3.49 -3.71
N TYR A 141 10.70 -4.33 -2.82
CA TYR A 141 9.27 -4.55 -2.64
C TYR A 141 8.69 -3.77 -1.44
N ALA A 142 9.25 -4.01 -0.25
CA ALA A 142 8.73 -3.48 1.00
C ALA A 142 8.85 -1.96 1.10
N GLY A 143 9.84 -1.36 0.42
CA GLY A 143 10.02 0.09 0.35
C GLY A 143 8.83 0.77 -0.34
N PRO A 144 8.57 0.50 -1.63
CA PRO A 144 7.43 1.05 -2.36
C PRO A 144 6.06 0.79 -1.70
N LEU A 145 5.83 -0.43 -1.19
CA LEU A 145 4.60 -0.75 -0.44
C LEU A 145 4.43 0.16 0.78
N THR A 146 5.48 0.28 1.59
CA THR A 146 5.46 1.12 2.80
C THR A 146 5.28 2.58 2.43
N GLU A 147 5.95 3.06 1.38
CA GLU A 147 5.77 4.41 0.86
C GLU A 147 4.29 4.66 0.52
N ALA A 148 3.68 3.82 -0.30
CA ALA A 148 2.28 3.96 -0.70
C ALA A 148 1.33 4.03 0.51
N VAL A 149 1.49 3.14 1.50
CA VAL A 149 0.68 3.14 2.73
C VAL A 149 0.86 4.43 3.53
N LEU A 150 2.08 4.93 3.65
CA LEU A 150 2.38 6.15 4.40
C LEU A 150 1.79 7.41 3.75
N LEU A 151 1.62 7.44 2.42
CA LEU A 151 0.95 8.55 1.74
C LEU A 151 -0.50 8.73 2.21
N GLY A 152 -1.21 7.63 2.52
CA GLY A 152 -2.55 7.72 3.13
C GLY A 152 -2.54 8.36 4.51
N SER A 153 -1.51 8.09 5.30
CA SER A 153 -1.32 8.75 6.60
C SER A 153 -1.12 10.26 6.44
N VAL A 154 -0.36 10.70 5.44
CA VAL A 154 -0.23 12.13 5.12
C VAL A 154 -1.56 12.71 4.65
N ALA A 155 -2.26 12.02 3.74
CA ALA A 155 -3.54 12.48 3.18
C ALA A 155 -4.62 12.71 4.25
N SER A 156 -4.64 11.90 5.31
CA SER A 156 -5.57 12.09 6.44
C SER A 156 -5.48 13.46 7.10
N ARG A 157 -4.32 14.14 7.01
CA ARG A 157 -4.11 15.50 7.54
C ARG A 157 -4.74 16.59 6.67
N PHE A 158 -5.14 16.23 5.44
CA PHE A 158 -5.72 17.10 4.43
C PHE A 158 -7.05 16.50 3.97
N PRO A 159 -8.07 16.46 4.85
CA PRO A 159 -9.36 15.86 4.51
C PRO A 159 -9.96 16.57 3.28
N GLN A 160 -10.64 15.80 2.45
CA GLN A 160 -11.31 16.29 1.25
C GLN A 160 -10.38 16.97 0.24
N THR A 161 -9.07 16.71 0.31
CA THR A 161 -8.05 17.23 -0.60
C THR A 161 -7.35 16.07 -1.31
N THR A 162 -7.26 16.15 -2.63
CA THR A 162 -6.47 15.21 -3.42
C THR A 162 -5.02 15.68 -3.44
N LEU A 163 -4.11 14.84 -2.96
CA LEU A 163 -2.67 15.06 -2.99
C LEU A 163 -2.05 14.28 -4.14
N HIS A 164 -1.27 14.94 -4.99
CA HIS A 164 -0.61 14.34 -6.15
C HIS A 164 0.83 14.01 -5.79
N TRP A 165 1.24 12.75 -6.00
CA TRP A 165 2.54 12.24 -5.57
C TRP A 165 3.53 12.15 -6.72
N ASN A 166 4.70 12.76 -6.53
CA ASN A 166 5.85 12.65 -7.41
C ASN A 166 6.87 11.70 -6.78
N ALA A 167 6.76 10.41 -7.10
CA ALA A 167 7.62 9.37 -6.53
C ALA A 167 9.12 9.58 -6.83
N PRO A 168 9.56 9.97 -8.05
CA PRO A 168 10.98 10.24 -8.29
C PRO A 168 11.58 11.35 -7.41
N GLN A 169 10.78 12.35 -7.02
CA GLN A 169 11.21 13.46 -6.18
C GLN A 169 10.93 13.24 -4.68
N LEU A 170 10.12 12.22 -4.36
CA LEU A 170 9.58 11.97 -3.02
C LEU A 170 8.91 13.23 -2.46
N SER A 171 7.96 13.77 -3.20
CA SER A 171 7.23 14.99 -2.83
C SER A 171 5.81 15.01 -3.36
N PHE A 172 4.94 15.75 -2.69
CA PHE A 172 3.63 16.13 -3.20
C PHE A 172 3.71 17.43 -4.02
N ASP A 173 2.81 17.58 -4.99
CA ASP A 173 2.63 18.86 -5.68
C ASP A 173 2.06 19.94 -4.74
N GLN A 174 1.35 19.53 -3.69
CA GLN A 174 0.81 20.39 -2.64
C GLN A 174 1.92 20.70 -1.63
N PRO A 175 2.50 21.93 -1.63
CA PRO A 175 3.70 22.23 -0.86
C PRO A 175 3.52 22.02 0.65
N GLU A 176 2.31 22.28 1.17
CA GLU A 176 2.00 22.14 2.58
C GLU A 176 2.12 20.70 3.07
N ALA A 177 1.83 19.71 2.21
CA ALA A 177 1.92 18.29 2.54
C ALA A 177 3.37 17.82 2.70
N ASN A 178 4.32 18.45 1.99
CA ASN A 178 5.73 18.08 2.02
C ASN A 178 6.39 18.23 3.40
N ARG A 179 5.81 19.02 4.31
CA ARG A 179 6.27 19.12 5.71
C ARG A 179 6.17 17.79 6.47
N PHE A 180 5.35 16.86 5.99
CA PHE A 180 5.12 15.55 6.60
C PHE A 180 5.88 14.41 5.92
N VAL A 181 6.53 14.67 4.77
CA VAL A 181 7.30 13.66 4.02
C VAL A 181 8.69 13.47 4.62
N ARG A 182 9.30 14.55 5.12
CA ARG A 182 10.63 14.52 5.73
C ARG A 182 10.60 15.08 7.14
N ARG A 183 11.42 14.48 8.01
CA ARG A 183 11.59 14.94 9.38
C ARG A 183 12.84 15.80 9.51
N ALA A 184 12.72 16.93 10.21
CA ALA A 184 13.88 17.64 10.73
C ALA A 184 14.44 16.85 11.93
N TYR A 185 15.64 16.31 11.79
CA TYR A 185 16.34 15.64 12.89
C TYR A 185 16.87 16.68 13.89
N ARG A 186 16.90 16.30 15.17
CA ARG A 186 17.50 17.13 16.22
C ARG A 186 19.01 17.33 15.92
N PRO A 187 19.59 18.51 16.21
CA PRO A 187 21.04 18.70 16.13
C PRO A 187 21.80 17.57 16.86
N GLY A 188 22.85 17.05 16.22
CA GLY A 188 23.62 15.88 16.71
C GLY A 188 23.10 14.51 16.26
N TRP A 189 21.88 14.44 15.70
CA TRP A 189 21.27 13.20 15.19
C TRP A 189 21.08 13.21 13.66
N VAL A 190 21.70 14.17 12.99
CA VAL A 190 21.69 14.28 11.53
C VAL A 190 22.77 13.37 10.98
N ARG A 191 22.41 12.40 10.13
CA ARG A 191 23.37 11.57 9.39
C ARG A 191 24.26 12.44 8.49
N ASP A 192 25.53 12.09 8.32
CA ASP A 192 26.51 12.93 7.62
C ASP A 192 26.20 13.14 6.13
N ASP A 193 25.43 12.25 5.51
CA ASP A 193 24.91 12.34 4.14
C ASP A 193 23.81 13.42 3.98
N ALA A 194 22.98 13.63 5.00
CA ALA A 194 21.99 14.71 5.04
C ALA A 194 22.64 16.09 5.19
N LYS A 195 23.79 16.18 5.88
CA LYS A 195 24.59 17.42 5.97
C LYS A 195 25.13 17.83 4.59
N LYS A 196 25.60 16.88 3.78
CA LYS A 196 26.14 17.14 2.42
C LYS A 196 25.08 17.66 1.44
N ARG A 197 23.86 17.11 1.48
CA ARG A 197 22.73 17.59 0.65
C ARG A 197 22.25 18.98 1.03
N ALA A 198 22.24 19.32 2.32
CA ALA A 198 21.90 20.67 2.79
C ALA A 198 22.96 21.72 2.43
N ALA A 199 24.22 21.31 2.25
CA ALA A 199 25.33 22.16 1.83
C ALA A 199 25.44 22.34 0.29
N GLY A 200 24.53 21.76 -0.49
CA GLY A 200 24.51 21.90 -1.95
C GLY A 200 25.56 21.07 -2.70
N ASP A 201 26.30 20.19 -2.00
CA ASP A 201 27.39 19.44 -2.61
C ASP A 201 26.88 18.13 -3.23
N ARG A 202 26.57 18.18 -4.53
CA ARG A 202 26.19 17.02 -5.35
C ARG A 202 27.45 16.45 -6.01
N HIS A 203 28.25 15.69 -5.27
CA HIS A 203 29.25 14.83 -5.89
C HIS A 203 28.68 13.45 -6.22
N SER A 204 28.68 13.15 -7.53
CA SER A 204 28.41 11.84 -8.13
C SER A 204 29.20 10.75 -7.40
N SER A 205 28.50 9.77 -6.85
CA SER A 205 29.11 8.50 -6.45
C SER A 205 28.78 7.49 -7.55
N ALA A 206 29.55 7.54 -8.63
CA ALA A 206 29.80 6.32 -9.40
C ALA A 206 30.56 5.39 -8.45
N VAL A 207 29.88 4.37 -7.93
CA VAL A 207 30.55 3.21 -7.34
C VAL A 207 30.47 2.14 -8.41
N GLY A 208 31.62 1.94 -9.06
CA GLY A 208 31.81 0.83 -9.97
C GLY A 208 31.65 -0.51 -9.27
N VAL A 209 31.16 -1.47 -10.03
CA VAL A 209 31.63 -2.84 -9.99
C VAL A 209 32.41 -3.05 -11.29
#